data_AF-A0A838JGE8-F1
#
_entry.id   AF-A0A838JGE8-F1
#
_cell.length_a   1.000
_cell.length_b   1.000
_cell.length_c   1.000
_cell.angle_alpha   90.00
_cell.angle_beta   90.00
_cell.angle_gamma   90.00
#
_symmetry.space_group_name_H-M   'P 1'
#
loop_
_entity.id
_entity.type
_entity.pdbx_description
1 polymer ?
#
loop_
_entity_poly.entity_id
_entity_poly.type
_entity_poly.pdbx_seq_one_letter_code
_entity_poly.pdbx_strand_id
1 'polypeptide(L)'
;MIEQRSSLWSRAYPVAEYAVQCYVLGLLPAELLAKQIVQEWEVAHSEWDEPTPSLLTRIAQRICSCVLYMAWRSPEVAVRNCAFANLRRYLQSSLAQVSSSASRQRAVNNVEDVLNQTLLVLHRMRLHNTHAGPDDPATFLKWVHTILMREYYASLRAYKRDACLSLDAQPVSFQEQFVSTCYDDPQDYVLHHELRAALRDAILSLRNPRYQQVLLYTYLAEMDERELARRWQVPAQDVYMWRHRALKALQNKPEVMRKLRVWRTG
;
A
#
# COMPACT_ATOMS: atom_id res chain seq x y z
N MET A 1 -11.33 6.81 -45.25
CA MET A 1 -9.99 7.20 -44.74
C MET A 1 -9.99 8.51 -43.93
N ILE A 2 -10.59 9.62 -44.38
CA ILE A 2 -10.51 10.91 -43.65
C ILE A 2 -11.34 10.90 -42.34
N GLU A 3 -12.53 10.29 -42.35
CA GLU A 3 -13.43 10.26 -41.18
C GLU A 3 -12.90 9.41 -40.01
N GLN A 4 -12.28 8.26 -40.28
CA GLN A 4 -11.67 7.42 -39.24
C GLN A 4 -10.45 8.08 -38.59
N ARG A 5 -9.61 8.77 -39.36
CA ARG A 5 -8.50 9.57 -38.80
C ARG A 5 -8.99 10.74 -37.96
N SER A 6 -10.07 11.40 -38.38
CA SER A 6 -10.72 12.45 -37.59
C SER A 6 -11.32 11.91 -36.28
N SER A 7 -11.88 10.69 -36.30
CA SER A 7 -12.44 10.01 -35.12
C SER A 7 -11.36 9.52 -34.14
N LEU A 8 -10.23 9.03 -34.65
CA LEU A 8 -9.11 8.61 -33.82
C LEU A 8 -8.42 9.82 -33.15
N TRP A 9 -8.24 10.91 -33.90
CA TRP A 9 -7.68 12.15 -33.40
C TRP A 9 -8.49 12.73 -32.24
N SER A 10 -9.83 12.77 -32.37
CA SER A 10 -10.71 13.30 -31.32
C SER A 10 -10.64 12.52 -30.00
N ARG A 11 -10.21 11.25 -30.05
CA ARG A 11 -10.00 10.38 -28.87
C ARG A 11 -8.57 10.45 -28.35
N ALA A 12 -7.58 10.56 -29.23
CA ALA A 12 -6.16 10.63 -28.86
C ALA A 12 -5.79 11.97 -28.22
N TYR A 13 -6.37 13.08 -28.70
CA TYR A 13 -6.02 14.41 -28.26
C TYR A 13 -6.30 14.69 -26.77
N PRO A 14 -7.48 14.35 -26.20
CA PRO A 14 -7.72 14.50 -24.76
C PRO A 14 -6.77 13.66 -23.89
N VAL A 15 -6.43 12.45 -24.35
CA VAL A 15 -5.44 11.58 -23.68
C VAL A 15 -4.06 12.22 -23.71
N ALA A 16 -3.69 12.85 -24.84
CA ALA A 16 -2.43 13.57 -24.98
C ALA A 16 -2.37 14.80 -24.05
N GLU A 17 -3.41 15.63 -23.99
CA GLU A 17 -3.45 16.78 -23.09
C GLU A 17 -3.25 16.37 -21.63
N TYR A 18 -3.99 15.35 -21.18
CA TYR A 18 -3.84 14.82 -19.83
C TYR A 18 -2.42 14.28 -19.58
N ALA A 19 -1.88 13.49 -20.52
CA ALA A 19 -0.54 12.93 -20.38
C ALA A 19 0.55 14.01 -20.36
N VAL A 20 0.44 15.07 -21.16
CA VAL A 20 1.37 16.20 -21.13
C VAL A 20 1.36 16.86 -19.76
N GLN A 21 0.18 17.17 -19.22
CA GLN A 21 0.05 17.80 -17.91
C GLN A 21 0.65 16.92 -16.79
N CYS A 22 0.47 15.61 -16.87
CA CYS A 22 0.97 14.68 -15.86
C CYS A 22 2.47 14.39 -15.97
N TYR A 23 3.04 14.33 -17.17
CA TYR A 23 4.37 13.74 -17.38
C TYR A 23 5.38 14.64 -18.10
N VAL A 24 5.01 15.45 -19.09
CA VAL A 24 5.98 16.07 -20.03
C VAL A 24 5.68 17.55 -20.34
N LEU A 25 5.04 18.25 -19.42
CA LEU A 25 4.70 19.67 -19.56
C LEU A 25 5.96 20.48 -19.86
N GLY A 26 5.93 21.25 -20.96
CA GLY A 26 7.05 22.06 -21.43
C GLY A 26 8.15 21.28 -22.16
N LEU A 27 8.01 19.96 -22.34
CA LEU A 27 8.94 19.11 -23.11
C LEU A 27 8.33 18.64 -24.43
N LEU A 28 7.03 18.32 -24.43
CA LEU A 28 6.30 17.89 -25.63
C LEU A 28 4.90 18.52 -25.63
N PRO A 29 4.49 19.21 -26.70
CA PRO A 29 3.14 19.76 -26.81
C PRO A 29 2.11 18.65 -27.11
N ALA A 30 0.86 18.88 -26.69
CA ALA A 30 -0.21 17.89 -26.77
C ALA A 30 -0.53 17.48 -28.21
N GLU A 31 -0.41 18.41 -29.17
CA GLU A 31 -0.63 18.15 -30.59
C GLU A 31 0.40 17.16 -31.15
N LEU A 32 1.67 17.28 -30.74
CA LEU A 32 2.72 16.36 -31.19
C LEU A 32 2.57 14.99 -30.53
N LEU A 33 2.20 14.95 -29.24
CA LEU A 33 1.92 13.69 -28.56
C LEU A 33 0.72 12.97 -29.18
N ALA A 34 -0.37 13.69 -29.47
CA ALA A 34 -1.54 13.12 -30.14
C ALA A 34 -1.18 12.52 -31.51
N LYS A 35 -0.35 13.22 -32.31
CA LYS A 35 0.17 12.67 -33.58
C LYS A 35 0.95 11.37 -33.37
N GLN A 36 1.83 11.33 -32.38
CA GLN A 36 2.63 10.14 -32.09
C GLN A 36 1.78 8.97 -31.58
N ILE A 37 0.75 9.23 -30.77
CA ILE A 37 -0.21 8.21 -30.33
C ILE A 37 -0.93 7.60 -31.52
N VAL A 38 -1.42 8.44 -32.43
CA VAL A 38 -2.11 8.00 -33.67
C VAL A 38 -1.18 7.16 -34.53
N GLN A 39 0.05 7.64 -34.77
CA GLN A 39 1.05 6.93 -35.58
C GLN A 39 1.43 5.56 -34.98
N GLU A 40 1.73 5.50 -33.68
CA GLU A 40 2.06 4.22 -33.03
C GLU A 40 0.86 3.26 -33.04
N TRP A 41 -0.36 3.76 -32.93
CA TRP A 41 -1.55 2.94 -33.01
C TRP A 41 -1.76 2.37 -34.42
N GLU A 42 -1.67 3.22 -35.46
CA GLU A 42 -1.82 2.84 -36.87
C GLU A 42 -0.76 1.81 -37.31
N VAL A 43 0.46 1.87 -36.76
CA VAL A 43 1.53 0.90 -37.07
C VAL A 43 1.26 -0.47 -36.43
N ALA A 44 0.61 -0.51 -35.27
CA ALA A 44 0.45 -1.71 -34.48
C ALA A 44 -0.88 -2.45 -34.70
N HIS A 45 -1.88 -1.81 -35.33
CA HIS A 45 -3.24 -2.36 -35.45
C HIS A 45 -3.76 -2.26 -36.89
N SER A 46 -4.66 -3.17 -37.24
CA SER A 46 -5.34 -3.17 -38.53
C SER A 46 -6.42 -2.07 -38.57
N GLU A 47 -6.80 -1.63 -39.78
CA GLU A 47 -7.77 -0.55 -40.02
C GLU A 47 -9.18 -0.78 -39.40
N TRP A 48 -9.44 -1.98 -38.90
CA TRP A 48 -10.74 -2.41 -38.35
C TRP A 48 -10.82 -2.45 -36.83
N ASP A 49 -9.68 -2.32 -36.13
CA ASP A 49 -9.69 -2.29 -34.67
C ASP A 49 -10.06 -0.89 -34.17
N GLU A 50 -10.85 -0.81 -33.10
CA GLU A 50 -11.05 0.45 -32.39
C GLU A 50 -10.12 0.54 -31.17
N PRO A 51 -9.40 1.65 -30.97
CA PRO A 51 -8.56 1.81 -29.80
C PRO A 51 -9.41 1.86 -28.53
N THR A 52 -8.99 1.18 -27.48
CA THR A 52 -9.58 1.39 -26.15
C THR A 52 -8.93 2.61 -25.47
N PRO A 53 -9.65 3.37 -24.62
CA PRO A 53 -9.06 4.50 -23.90
C PRO A 53 -7.83 4.13 -23.06
N SER A 54 -7.83 2.92 -22.49
CA SER A 54 -6.71 2.39 -21.70
C SER A 54 -5.47 2.08 -22.56
N LEU A 55 -5.66 1.62 -23.80
CA LEU A 55 -4.57 1.41 -24.75
C LEU A 55 -3.94 2.74 -25.17
N LEU A 56 -4.75 3.75 -25.53
CA LEU A 56 -4.25 5.09 -25.87
C LEU A 56 -3.48 5.71 -24.70
N THR A 57 -3.98 5.53 -23.47
CA THR A 57 -3.29 5.99 -22.26
C THR A 57 -1.94 5.30 -22.08
N ARG A 58 -1.86 3.99 -22.34
CA ARG A 58 -0.61 3.23 -22.25
C ARG A 58 0.42 3.67 -23.30
N ILE A 59 -0.03 3.91 -24.54
CA ILE A 59 0.80 4.46 -25.61
C ILE A 59 1.33 5.84 -25.21
N ALA A 60 0.45 6.73 -24.75
CA ALA A 60 0.82 8.07 -24.28
C ALA A 60 1.84 8.03 -23.14
N GLN A 61 1.63 7.18 -22.13
CA GLN A 61 2.56 6.99 -21.02
C GLN A 61 3.93 6.50 -21.49
N ARG A 62 3.97 5.54 -22.42
CA ARG A 62 5.22 5.03 -23.00
C ARG A 62 6.00 6.15 -23.69
N ILE A 63 5.35 6.91 -24.57
CA ILE A 63 5.97 8.02 -25.29
C ILE A 63 6.47 9.08 -24.30
N CYS A 64 5.66 9.45 -23.31
CA CYS A 64 6.05 10.43 -22.28
C CYS A 64 7.26 9.95 -21.47
N SER A 65 7.32 8.66 -21.15
CA SER A 65 8.44 8.03 -20.44
C SER A 65 9.74 8.16 -21.25
N CYS A 66 9.69 7.88 -22.56
CA CYS A 66 10.83 8.07 -23.46
C CYS A 66 11.29 9.54 -23.52
N VAL A 67 10.35 10.48 -23.68
CA VAL A 67 10.65 11.92 -23.74
C VAL A 67 11.30 12.40 -22.44
N LEU A 68 10.76 12.00 -21.30
CA LEU A 68 11.33 12.32 -19.99
C LEU A 68 12.74 11.76 -19.82
N TYR A 69 12.96 10.52 -20.26
CA TYR A 69 14.28 9.90 -20.20
C TYR A 69 15.31 10.68 -21.02
N MET A 70 14.97 11.05 -22.25
CA MET A 70 15.85 11.84 -23.12
C MET A 70 16.10 13.24 -22.53
N ALA A 71 15.07 13.90 -22.02
CA ALA A 71 15.18 15.21 -21.40
C ALA A 71 16.03 15.18 -20.13
N TRP A 72 15.90 14.13 -19.30
CA TRP A 72 16.72 13.92 -18.10
C TRP A 72 18.21 13.72 -18.44
N ARG A 73 18.51 13.05 -19.56
CA ARG A 73 19.89 12.86 -20.05
C ARG A 73 20.45 14.03 -20.84
N SER A 74 19.63 15.02 -21.20
CA SER A 74 20.03 16.13 -22.07
C SER A 74 21.28 16.86 -21.56
N PRO A 75 22.21 17.27 -22.44
CA PRO A 75 23.32 18.15 -22.07
C PRO A 75 22.82 19.55 -21.65
N GLU A 76 21.65 19.98 -22.13
CA GLU A 76 21.09 21.30 -21.86
C GLU A 76 20.47 21.39 -20.46
N VAL A 77 20.94 22.37 -19.66
CA VAL A 77 20.49 22.57 -18.28
C VAL A 77 18.99 22.87 -18.22
N ALA A 78 18.47 23.70 -19.12
CA ALA A 78 17.06 24.09 -19.12
C ALA A 78 16.13 22.89 -19.36
N VAL A 79 16.44 22.06 -20.36
CA VAL A 79 15.69 20.83 -20.67
C VAL A 79 15.73 19.84 -19.50
N ARG A 80 16.91 19.66 -18.89
CA ARG A 80 17.03 18.82 -17.68
C ARG A 80 16.20 19.34 -16.52
N ASN A 81 16.27 20.63 -16.21
CA ASN A 81 15.52 21.22 -15.11
C ASN A 81 14.01 21.05 -15.34
N CYS A 82 13.56 21.17 -16.59
CA CYS A 82 12.18 20.89 -16.97
C CYS A 82 11.83 19.41 -16.74
N ALA A 83 12.72 18.46 -17.09
CA ALA A 83 12.54 17.04 -16.78
C ALA A 83 12.43 16.78 -15.27
N PHE A 84 13.30 17.38 -14.45
CA PHE A 84 13.24 17.25 -12.99
C PHE A 84 11.95 17.84 -12.40
N ALA A 85 11.46 18.97 -12.92
CA ALA A 85 10.19 19.56 -12.49
C ALA A 85 8.99 18.65 -12.83
N ASN A 86 9.00 18.02 -13.99
CA ASN A 86 7.99 17.03 -14.38
C ASN A 86 8.06 15.75 -13.52
N LEU A 87 9.27 15.22 -13.30
CA LEU A 87 9.48 14.06 -12.43
C LEU A 87 8.98 14.34 -11.01
N ARG A 88 9.27 15.53 -10.46
CA ARG A 88 8.76 15.93 -9.14
C ARG A 88 7.24 15.86 -9.08
N ARG A 89 6.52 16.43 -10.06
CA ARG A 89 5.05 16.36 -10.13
C ARG A 89 4.54 14.92 -10.21
N TYR A 90 5.14 14.09 -11.07
CA TYR A 90 4.79 12.68 -11.20
C TYR A 90 4.98 11.90 -9.89
N LEU A 91 6.12 12.10 -9.22
CA LEU A 91 6.46 11.44 -7.97
C LEU A 91 5.55 11.89 -6.82
N GLN A 92 5.23 13.19 -6.74
CA GLN A 92 4.33 13.73 -5.74
C GLN A 92 2.92 13.13 -5.88
N SER A 93 2.38 13.07 -7.10
CA SER A 93 1.10 12.40 -7.37
C SER A 93 1.14 10.92 -7.02
N SER A 94 2.25 10.23 -7.30
CA SER A 94 2.45 8.81 -6.95
C SER A 94 2.46 8.60 -5.43
N LEU A 95 3.14 9.46 -4.67
CA LEU A 95 3.15 9.39 -3.20
C LEU A 95 1.79 9.74 -2.61
N ALA A 96 1.07 10.71 -3.16
CA ALA A 96 -0.26 11.08 -2.71
C ALA A 96 -1.20 9.87 -2.71
N GLN A 97 -1.20 9.07 -3.78
CA GLN A 97 -1.99 7.84 -3.91
C GLN A 97 -1.60 6.76 -2.88
N VAL A 98 -0.32 6.65 -2.56
CA VAL A 98 0.18 5.69 -1.55
C VAL A 98 -0.12 6.18 -0.12
N SER A 99 -0.18 7.49 0.10
CA SER A 99 -0.45 8.11 1.40
C SER A 99 -1.95 8.21 1.75
N SER A 100 -2.84 8.21 0.74
CA SER A 100 -4.29 8.35 0.92
C SER A 100 -5.00 7.08 1.44
N SER A 101 -4.32 5.93 1.47
CA SER A 101 -4.83 4.77 2.22
C SER A 101 -4.76 5.06 3.73
N ALA A 102 -5.93 5.05 4.38
CA ALA A 102 -6.32 5.65 5.67
C ALA A 102 -5.47 5.34 6.94
N SER A 103 -4.26 4.81 6.86
CA SER A 103 -3.51 4.26 8.01
C SER A 103 -2.17 4.94 8.32
N ARG A 104 -1.85 6.12 7.79
CA ARG A 104 -0.47 6.64 7.95
C ARG A 104 -0.28 8.16 7.98
N GLN A 105 -1.20 8.87 8.64
CA GLN A 105 -1.11 10.33 8.89
C GLN A 105 0.04 10.79 9.81
N ARG A 106 0.91 9.90 10.31
CA ARG A 106 2.12 10.30 11.09
C ARG A 106 3.40 10.44 10.25
N ALA A 107 3.34 10.22 8.93
CA ALA A 107 4.49 10.33 8.01
C ALA A 107 4.48 11.62 7.16
N VAL A 108 3.64 12.60 7.50
CA VAL A 108 3.42 13.83 6.71
C VAL A 108 4.68 14.69 6.59
N ASN A 109 5.61 14.60 7.54
CA ASN A 109 6.88 15.37 7.51
C ASN A 109 7.96 14.75 6.61
N ASN A 110 7.76 13.56 6.02
CA ASN A 110 8.81 12.83 5.28
C ASN A 110 8.56 12.77 3.76
N VAL A 111 7.43 13.31 3.27
CA VAL A 111 7.10 13.25 1.83
C VAL A 111 8.09 14.09 1.02
N GLU A 112 8.35 15.33 1.45
CA GLU A 112 9.31 16.23 0.81
C GLU A 112 10.74 15.68 0.86
N ASP A 113 11.14 15.09 1.99
CA ASP A 113 12.46 14.48 2.14
C ASP A 113 12.64 13.29 1.19
N VAL A 114 11.64 12.40 1.10
CA VAL A 114 11.65 11.28 0.15
C VAL A 114 11.71 11.77 -1.30
N LEU A 115 10.96 12.82 -1.65
CA LEU A 115 10.99 13.41 -2.99
C LEU A 115 12.37 13.99 -3.30
N ASN A 116 12.91 14.84 -2.41
CA ASN A 116 14.22 15.48 -2.59
C ASN A 116 15.34 14.45 -2.65
N GLN A 117 15.28 13.42 -1.80
CA GLN A 117 16.24 12.32 -1.80
C GLN A 117 16.18 11.52 -3.09
N THR A 118 14.98 11.21 -3.58
CA THR A 118 14.79 10.51 -4.87
C THR A 118 15.38 11.31 -6.02
N LEU A 119 15.12 12.62 -6.07
CA LEU A 119 15.67 13.50 -7.11
C LEU A 119 17.19 13.63 -7.01
N LEU A 120 17.75 13.68 -5.79
CA LEU A 120 19.20 13.67 -5.55
C LEU A 120 19.85 12.38 -6.04
N VAL A 121 19.22 11.22 -5.79
CA VAL A 121 19.69 9.92 -6.29
C VAL A 121 19.72 9.94 -7.82
N LEU A 122 18.65 10.40 -8.47
CA LEU A 122 18.59 10.53 -9.92
C LEU A 122 19.67 11.47 -10.47
N HIS A 123 19.92 12.59 -9.80
CA HIS A 123 20.97 13.53 -10.18
C HIS A 123 22.37 12.91 -10.07
N ARG A 124 22.67 12.23 -8.96
CA ARG A 124 23.94 11.55 -8.74
C ARG A 124 24.17 10.41 -9.72
N MET A 125 23.15 9.58 -9.98
CA MET A 125 23.23 8.48 -10.94
C MET A 125 23.66 8.99 -12.32
N ARG A 126 23.09 10.10 -12.77
CA ARG A 126 23.49 10.73 -14.05
C ARG A 126 24.94 11.20 -14.02
N LEU A 127 25.39 11.87 -12.95
CA LEU A 127 26.73 12.45 -12.87
C LEU A 127 27.84 11.39 -12.85
N HIS A 128 27.59 10.27 -12.17
CA HIS A 128 28.61 9.25 -11.92
C HIS A 128 28.55 8.06 -12.88
N ASN A 129 27.45 7.87 -13.62
CA ASN A 129 27.29 6.74 -14.52
C ASN A 129 26.66 7.19 -15.85
N THR A 130 27.46 7.15 -16.91
CA THR A 130 27.04 7.44 -18.29
C THR A 130 25.98 6.48 -18.82
N HIS A 131 25.86 5.28 -18.23
CA HIS A 131 24.85 4.26 -18.54
C HIS A 131 23.72 4.20 -17.50
N ALA A 132 23.53 5.25 -16.68
CA ALA A 132 22.44 5.28 -15.71
C ALA A 132 21.06 5.30 -16.38
N GLY A 133 20.12 4.55 -15.78
CA GLY A 133 18.72 4.46 -16.19
C GLY A 133 18.33 3.04 -16.61
N PRO A 134 17.09 2.85 -17.09
CA PRO A 134 16.67 1.59 -17.67
C PRO A 134 17.28 1.36 -19.06
N ASP A 135 17.40 0.09 -19.46
CA ASP A 135 17.79 -0.30 -20.83
C ASP A 135 16.76 0.16 -21.87
N ASP A 136 15.47 0.10 -21.49
CA ASP A 136 14.35 0.59 -22.30
C ASP A 136 13.84 1.95 -21.79
N PRO A 137 13.99 3.04 -22.56
CA PRO A 137 13.47 4.37 -22.22
C PRO A 137 11.97 4.39 -21.90
N ALA A 138 11.17 3.50 -22.49
CA ALA A 138 9.73 3.41 -22.21
C ALA A 138 9.45 3.07 -20.74
N THR A 139 10.37 2.41 -20.05
CA THR A 139 10.21 1.98 -18.66
C THR A 139 10.70 3.01 -17.64
N PHE A 140 11.20 4.17 -18.09
CA PHE A 140 11.80 5.19 -17.23
C PHE A 140 10.90 5.65 -16.08
N LEU A 141 9.63 5.97 -16.34
CA LEU A 141 8.68 6.36 -15.28
C LEU A 141 8.53 5.26 -14.21
N LYS A 142 8.43 3.99 -14.62
CA LYS A 142 8.34 2.84 -13.71
C LYS A 142 9.64 2.63 -12.93
N TRP A 143 10.78 2.82 -13.58
CA TRP A 143 12.10 2.73 -12.95
C TRP A 143 12.27 3.82 -11.88
N VAL A 144 11.93 5.07 -12.21
CA VAL A 144 11.92 6.20 -11.25
C VAL A 144 10.96 5.93 -10.09
N HIS A 145 9.76 5.42 -10.36
CA HIS A 145 8.80 5.02 -9.32
C HIS A 145 9.36 3.92 -8.40
N THR A 146 10.14 2.99 -8.94
CA THR A 146 10.79 1.94 -8.13
C THR A 146 11.83 2.54 -7.17
N ILE A 147 12.59 3.55 -7.61
CA ILE A 147 13.52 4.29 -6.74
C ILE A 147 12.73 5.02 -5.66
N LEU A 148 11.67 5.74 -6.02
CA LEU A 148 10.80 6.44 -5.07
C LEU A 148 10.29 5.49 -3.97
N MET A 149 9.75 4.34 -4.35
CA MET A 149 9.22 3.38 -3.38
C MET A 149 10.32 2.83 -2.47
N ARG A 150 11.54 2.60 -2.99
CA ARG A 150 12.69 2.20 -2.18
C ARG A 150 13.06 3.27 -1.16
N GLU A 151 13.14 4.53 -1.56
CA GLU A 151 13.42 5.66 -0.66
C GLU A 151 12.30 5.82 0.38
N TYR A 152 11.04 5.72 -0.04
CA TYR A 152 9.89 5.76 0.87
C TYR A 152 9.92 4.64 1.92
N TYR A 153 10.22 3.40 1.53
CA TYR A 153 10.35 2.30 2.49
C TYR A 153 11.62 2.39 3.33
N ALA A 154 12.70 3.00 2.82
CA ALA A 154 13.91 3.27 3.59
C ALA A 154 13.63 4.32 4.66
N SER A 155 12.94 5.40 4.32
CA SER A 155 12.58 6.47 5.25
C SER A 155 11.58 5.98 6.31
N LEU A 156 10.61 5.14 5.94
CA LEU A 156 9.72 4.48 6.91
C LEU A 156 10.48 3.54 7.85
N ARG A 157 11.51 2.83 7.36
CA ARG A 157 12.35 1.95 8.19
C ARG A 157 13.25 2.74 9.12
N ALA A 158 13.85 3.83 8.64
CA ALA A 158 14.65 4.75 9.45
C ALA A 158 13.78 5.37 10.54
N TYR A 159 12.61 5.91 10.19
CA TYR A 159 11.65 6.44 11.16
C TYR A 159 11.27 5.40 12.23
N LYS A 160 11.00 4.14 11.85
CA LYS A 160 10.72 3.08 12.83
C LYS A 160 11.91 2.81 13.75
N ARG A 161 13.14 2.84 13.24
CA ARG A 161 14.35 2.64 14.06
C ARG A 161 14.61 3.83 14.98
N ASP A 162 14.47 5.05 14.47
CA ASP A 162 14.74 6.27 15.22
C ASP A 162 13.64 6.54 16.26
N ALA A 163 12.38 6.19 15.97
CA ALA A 163 11.31 6.15 16.96
C ALA A 163 11.54 5.08 18.05
N CYS A 164 12.30 4.02 17.76
CA CYS A 164 12.74 3.05 18.76
C CYS A 164 13.98 3.52 19.55
N LEU A 165 14.69 4.57 19.11
CA LEU A 165 15.96 5.02 19.69
C LEU A 165 15.90 6.40 20.34
N SER A 166 14.90 7.23 20.00
CA SER A 166 14.72 8.56 20.58
C SER A 166 13.83 8.49 21.82
N LEU A 167 14.41 8.76 22.98
CA LEU A 167 13.69 8.91 24.26
C LEU A 167 12.85 10.20 24.29
N ASP A 168 13.23 11.23 23.52
CA ASP A 168 12.55 12.54 23.48
C ASP A 168 11.51 12.68 22.35
N ALA A 169 11.61 11.87 21.29
CA ALA A 169 10.61 11.82 20.20
C ALA A 169 9.52 10.77 20.44
N GLN A 170 9.41 10.30 21.67
CA GLN A 170 8.21 9.63 22.10
C GLN A 170 7.14 10.68 22.37
N PRO A 171 5.97 10.67 21.67
CA PRO A 171 4.78 11.12 22.36
C PRO A 171 4.72 10.35 23.68
N VAL A 172 4.35 11.04 24.77
CA VAL A 172 4.29 10.57 26.17
C VAL A 172 3.42 9.31 26.33
N SER A 173 3.86 8.22 25.73
CA SER A 173 3.21 6.93 25.60
C SER A 173 4.29 5.86 25.58
N PHE A 174 5.31 6.01 26.44
CA PHE A 174 5.79 4.87 27.21
C PHE A 174 4.78 4.65 28.34
N GLN A 175 3.59 4.15 27.96
CA GLN A 175 2.89 3.23 28.84
C GLN A 175 3.27 1.85 28.34
N GLU A 176 4.14 1.24 29.11
CA GLU A 176 4.22 -0.19 29.34
C GLU A 176 3.12 -1.03 28.67
N GLN A 177 3.58 -2.06 27.94
CA GLN A 177 2.94 -3.37 27.87
C GLN A 177 1.70 -3.52 26.97
N PHE A 178 1.69 -4.61 26.21
CA PHE A 178 0.55 -5.51 25.99
C PHE A 178 -0.87 -5.03 26.39
N VAL A 179 -1.40 -3.97 25.78
CA VAL A 179 -2.80 -3.59 25.99
C VAL A 179 -3.42 -3.20 24.65
N SER A 180 -4.37 -4.02 24.21
CA SER A 180 -5.38 -3.64 23.23
C SER A 180 -6.09 -2.37 23.70
N THR A 181 -5.71 -1.22 23.16
CA THR A 181 -6.43 0.04 23.38
C THR A 181 -7.74 0.00 22.61
N CYS A 182 -8.80 -0.39 23.31
CA CYS A 182 -10.18 -0.08 22.97
C CYS A 182 -10.97 0.18 24.26
N TYR A 183 -10.42 0.94 25.22
CA TYR A 183 -11.12 1.36 26.43
C TYR A 183 -10.71 2.79 26.78
N ASP A 184 -11.59 3.74 26.47
CA ASP A 184 -11.44 5.16 26.82
C ASP A 184 -11.81 5.44 28.29
N ASP A 185 -12.19 4.42 29.07
CA ASP A 185 -12.49 4.52 30.50
C ASP A 185 -11.55 3.61 31.33
N PRO A 186 -10.79 4.13 32.32
CA PRO A 186 -9.98 3.32 33.24
C PRO A 186 -10.81 2.29 34.02
N GLN A 187 -12.12 2.49 34.20
CA GLN A 187 -13.01 1.51 34.81
C GLN A 187 -13.27 0.31 33.88
N ASP A 188 -13.41 0.55 32.58
CA ASP A 188 -13.57 -0.51 31.58
C ASP A 188 -12.31 -1.38 31.45
N TYR A 189 -11.12 -0.78 31.58
CA TYR A 189 -9.86 -1.52 31.55
C TYR A 189 -9.75 -2.55 32.69
N VAL A 190 -10.12 -2.16 33.91
CA VAL A 190 -10.14 -3.06 35.08
C VAL A 190 -11.16 -4.17 34.87
N LEU A 191 -12.37 -3.82 34.43
CA LEU A 191 -13.43 -4.79 34.15
C LEU A 191 -13.04 -5.77 33.05
N HIS A 192 -12.34 -5.32 32.00
CA HIS A 192 -11.84 -6.18 30.93
C HIS A 192 -10.73 -7.11 31.38
N HIS A 193 -9.81 -6.62 32.21
CA HIS A 193 -8.74 -7.45 32.75
C HIS A 193 -9.32 -8.53 33.68
N GLU A 194 -10.28 -8.17 34.54
CA GLU A 194 -11.01 -9.12 35.39
C GLU A 194 -11.83 -10.14 34.59
N LEU A 195 -12.47 -9.72 33.51
CA LEU A 195 -13.21 -10.61 32.62
C LEU A 195 -12.26 -11.58 31.92
N ARG A 196 -11.13 -11.09 31.40
CA ARG A 196 -10.12 -11.90 30.71
C ARG A 196 -9.48 -12.91 31.67
N ALA A 197 -9.18 -12.51 32.90
CA ALA A 197 -8.69 -13.40 33.95
C ALA A 197 -9.74 -14.49 34.27
N ALA A 198 -11.00 -14.11 34.46
CA ALA A 198 -12.07 -15.05 34.75
C ALA A 198 -12.32 -16.05 33.61
N LEU A 199 -12.25 -15.59 32.35
CA LEU A 199 -12.38 -16.46 31.18
C LEU A 199 -11.18 -17.40 31.05
N ARG A 200 -9.97 -16.92 31.30
CA ARG A 200 -8.76 -17.76 31.32
C ARG A 200 -8.88 -18.87 32.37
N ASP A 201 -9.27 -18.52 33.59
CA ASP A 201 -9.42 -19.48 34.68
C ASP A 201 -10.58 -20.45 34.41
N ALA A 202 -11.66 -19.99 33.78
CA ALA A 202 -12.77 -20.84 33.37
C ALA A 202 -12.40 -21.86 32.28
N ILE A 203 -11.55 -21.45 31.32
CA ILE A 203 -11.00 -22.32 30.28
C ILE A 203 -10.07 -23.34 30.93
N LEU A 204 -9.12 -22.91 31.77
CA LEU A 204 -8.17 -23.80 32.44
C LEU A 204 -8.83 -24.77 33.44
N SER A 205 -10.01 -24.43 33.96
CA SER A 205 -10.80 -25.32 34.83
C SER A 205 -11.74 -26.26 34.06
N LEU A 206 -11.67 -26.34 32.72
CA LEU A 206 -12.38 -27.37 31.96
C LEU A 206 -11.71 -28.73 32.19
N ARG A 207 -12.47 -29.76 32.56
CA ARG A 207 -11.91 -31.09 32.85
C ARG A 207 -11.25 -31.77 31.63
N ASN A 208 -11.60 -31.38 30.41
CA ASN A 208 -11.09 -32.01 29.20
C ASN A 208 -9.99 -31.15 28.56
N PRO A 209 -8.74 -31.65 28.46
CA PRO A 209 -7.61 -30.90 27.91
C PRO A 209 -7.78 -30.56 26.43
N ARG A 210 -8.50 -31.38 25.65
CA ARG A 210 -8.78 -31.09 24.23
C ARG A 210 -9.70 -29.87 24.08
N TYR A 211 -10.62 -29.67 25.02
CA TYR A 211 -11.51 -28.50 25.02
C TYR A 211 -10.75 -27.23 25.39
N GLN A 212 -9.86 -27.32 26.37
CA GLN A 212 -8.96 -26.21 26.72
C GLN A 212 -8.11 -25.81 25.52
N GLN A 213 -7.45 -26.79 24.89
CA GLN A 213 -6.58 -26.55 23.75
C GLN A 213 -7.34 -25.93 22.59
N VAL A 214 -8.49 -26.47 22.19
CA VAL A 214 -9.30 -25.89 21.10
C VAL A 214 -9.63 -24.43 21.39
N LEU A 215 -10.09 -24.10 22.60
CA LEU A 215 -10.43 -22.73 22.95
C LEU A 215 -9.20 -21.81 23.00
N LEU A 216 -8.08 -22.27 23.57
CA LEU A 216 -6.86 -21.48 23.63
C LEU A 216 -6.31 -21.20 22.23
N TYR A 217 -6.24 -22.20 21.34
CA TYR A 217 -5.70 -21.97 20.00
C TYR A 217 -6.67 -21.20 19.09
N THR A 218 -7.98 -21.39 19.23
CA THR A 218 -8.95 -20.63 18.44
C THR A 218 -9.02 -19.16 18.87
N TYR A 219 -8.96 -18.85 20.18
CA TYR A 219 -9.17 -17.48 20.67
C TYR A 219 -7.88 -16.71 21.01
N LEU A 220 -6.76 -17.39 21.28
CA LEU A 220 -5.47 -16.72 21.54
C LEU A 220 -4.50 -16.80 20.36
N ALA A 221 -4.58 -17.86 19.56
CA ALA A 221 -3.71 -18.05 18.40
C ALA A 221 -4.43 -17.81 17.06
N GLU A 222 -5.70 -17.40 17.10
CA GLU A 222 -6.56 -17.10 15.94
C GLU A 222 -6.53 -18.20 14.86
N MET A 223 -6.37 -19.46 15.28
CA MET A 223 -6.26 -20.59 14.36
C MET A 223 -7.64 -21.11 13.95
N ASP A 224 -7.80 -21.32 12.64
CA ASP A 224 -9.01 -21.87 12.06
C ASP A 224 -9.16 -23.37 12.37
N GLU A 225 -10.40 -23.87 12.38
CA GLU A 225 -10.70 -25.29 12.66
C GLU A 225 -9.97 -26.24 11.70
N ARG A 226 -9.77 -25.82 10.44
CA ARG A 226 -9.02 -26.58 9.43
C ARG A 226 -7.52 -26.58 9.69
N GLU A 227 -6.98 -25.54 10.32
CA GLU A 227 -5.57 -25.46 10.70
C GLU A 227 -5.30 -26.28 11.95
N LEU A 228 -6.23 -26.25 12.91
CA LEU A 228 -6.19 -27.11 14.10
C LEU A 228 -6.31 -28.59 13.73
N ALA A 229 -7.21 -28.93 12.81
CA ALA A 229 -7.35 -30.28 12.27
C ALA A 229 -6.05 -30.79 11.64
N ARG A 230 -5.39 -29.95 10.83
CA ARG A 230 -4.08 -30.25 10.23
C ARG A 230 -2.98 -30.39 11.29
N ARG A 231 -2.94 -29.49 12.27
CA ARG A 231 -1.92 -29.50 13.33
C ARG A 231 -2.02 -30.70 14.26
N TRP A 232 -3.22 -31.18 14.53
CA TRP A 232 -3.46 -32.30 15.43
C TRP A 232 -3.74 -33.62 14.71
N GLN A 233 -3.65 -33.63 13.37
CA GLN A 233 -3.91 -34.80 12.53
C GLN A 233 -5.25 -35.48 12.84
N VAL A 234 -6.29 -34.67 13.04
CA VAL A 234 -7.66 -35.14 13.32
C VAL A 234 -8.65 -34.54 12.33
N PRO A 235 -9.79 -35.21 12.08
CA PRO A 235 -10.84 -34.69 11.22
C PRO A 235 -11.32 -33.31 11.70
N ALA A 236 -11.58 -32.41 10.75
CA ALA A 236 -12.11 -31.08 11.06
C ALA A 236 -13.47 -31.14 11.80
N GLN A 237 -14.25 -32.19 11.55
CA GLN A 237 -15.50 -32.44 12.24
C GLN A 237 -15.32 -32.68 13.75
N ASP A 238 -14.23 -33.33 14.16
CA ASP A 238 -13.93 -33.56 15.58
C ASP A 238 -13.51 -32.27 16.28
N VAL A 239 -12.72 -31.44 15.61
CA VAL A 239 -12.34 -30.10 16.11
C VAL A 239 -13.58 -29.22 16.29
N TYR A 240 -14.49 -29.23 15.32
CA TYR A 240 -15.77 -28.52 15.41
C TYR A 240 -16.61 -29.03 16.60
N MET A 241 -16.72 -30.35 16.77
CA MET A 241 -17.46 -30.95 17.88
C MET A 241 -16.83 -30.62 19.24
N TRP A 242 -15.51 -30.61 19.33
CA TRP A 242 -14.80 -30.21 20.54
C TRP A 242 -15.00 -28.74 20.86
N ARG A 243 -14.95 -27.85 19.86
CA ARG A 243 -15.27 -26.42 20.04
C ARG A 243 -16.68 -26.23 20.56
N HIS A 244 -17.66 -26.87 19.93
CA HIS A 244 -19.06 -26.76 20.33
C HIS A 244 -19.31 -27.27 21.75
N ARG A 245 -18.73 -28.42 22.12
CA ARG A 245 -18.83 -28.98 23.48
C ARG A 245 -18.08 -28.16 24.51
N ALA A 246 -16.92 -27.59 24.14
CA ALA A 246 -16.13 -26.71 25.00
C ALA A 246 -16.89 -25.42 25.33
N LEU A 247 -17.54 -24.81 24.34
CA LEU A 247 -18.38 -23.62 24.54
C LEU A 247 -19.60 -23.93 25.41
N LYS A 248 -20.29 -25.07 25.19
CA LYS A 248 -21.38 -25.51 26.09
C LYS A 248 -20.88 -25.74 27.52
N ALA A 249 -19.69 -26.33 27.69
CA ALA A 249 -19.10 -26.56 29.00
C ALA A 249 -18.73 -25.25 29.72
N LEU A 250 -18.34 -24.21 28.99
CA LEU A 250 -18.14 -22.87 29.53
C LEU A 250 -19.46 -22.18 29.90
N GLN A 251 -20.49 -22.31 29.06
CA GLN A 251 -21.82 -21.74 29.31
C GLN A 251 -22.51 -22.38 30.52
N ASN A 252 -22.23 -23.65 30.81
CA ASN A 252 -22.77 -24.33 31.99
C ASN A 252 -22.09 -23.92 33.31
N LYS A 253 -21.03 -23.08 33.28
CA LYS A 253 -20.43 -22.52 34.50
C LYS A 253 -21.15 -21.24 34.91
N PRO A 254 -21.87 -21.23 36.05
CA PRO A 254 -22.70 -20.10 36.46
C PRO A 254 -21.88 -18.83 36.72
N GLU A 255 -20.62 -18.97 37.14
CA GLU A 255 -19.71 -17.86 37.41
C GLU A 255 -19.35 -17.06 36.15
N VAL A 256 -19.12 -17.76 35.03
CA VAL A 256 -18.82 -17.16 33.72
C VAL A 256 -20.06 -16.48 33.16
N MET A 257 -21.21 -17.16 33.22
CA MET A 257 -22.47 -16.59 32.74
C MET A 257 -22.92 -15.37 33.54
N ARG A 258 -22.67 -15.34 34.87
CA ARG A 258 -23.00 -14.19 35.71
C ARG A 258 -22.13 -12.98 35.35
N LYS A 259 -20.82 -13.18 35.11
CA LYS A 259 -19.93 -12.10 34.64
C LYS A 259 -20.30 -11.63 33.22
N LEU A 260 -20.65 -12.53 32.31
CA LEU A 260 -21.08 -12.18 30.95
C LEU A 260 -22.44 -11.46 30.90
N ARG A 261 -23.35 -11.70 31.87
CA ARG A 261 -24.64 -10.98 31.94
C ARG A 261 -24.48 -9.51 32.27
N VAL A 262 -23.54 -9.17 33.17
CA VAL A 262 -23.24 -7.77 33.53
C VAL A 262 -22.83 -6.96 32.29
N TRP A 263 -22.10 -7.59 31.37
CA TRP A 263 -21.65 -7.01 30.09
C TRP A 263 -22.72 -6.94 28.99
N ARG A 264 -23.91 -7.54 29.18
CA ARG A 264 -24.99 -7.53 28.17
C ARG A 264 -26.06 -6.48 28.46
N THR A 265 -26.00 -5.84 29.62
CA THR A 265 -26.97 -4.87 30.13
C THR A 265 -26.37 -3.49 30.42
N GLY A 266 -25.07 -3.29 30.18
CA GLY A 266 -24.41 -1.99 30.10
C GLY A 266 -24.11 -1.69 28.64
#